data_AF-A0A4Q5QQR0-F1
#
_entry.id   AF-A0A4Q5QQR0-F1
#
_cell.length_a   1.000
_cell.length_b   1.000
_cell.length_c   1.000
_cell.angle_alpha   90.00
_cell.angle_beta   90.00
_cell.angle_gamma   90.00
#
_symmetry.space_group_name_H-M   'P 1'
#
loop_
_entity.id
_entity.type
_entity.pdbx_description
1 polymer ?
#
loop_
_entity_poly.entity_id
_entity_poly.type
_entity_poly.pdbx_seq_one_letter_code
_entity_poly.pdbx_strand_id
1 'polypeptide(L)'
;MRIAPGGPNNGETQRCVSTPIRLLFLRIPRPLLFIGFSLGALAAAAQAEAIEQQNPGATNRLVMSPWTHGAWSRPDWSSFGPLQFGQNTAQHYRQTLETPFFNYYLKGKGPFNPAEATVFDTGLNEWKEYATWPPAATSRSLYLQQNGFLASTKEAETLNALVGSQSNPHIAHRPDFVRMLPYD
;
A
#
# COMPACT_ATOMS: atom_id res chain seq x y z
N MET A 1 37.15 -64.18 -22.32
CA MET A 1 38.35 -63.91 -23.15
C MET A 1 38.01 -62.77 -24.11
N ARG A 2 38.66 -61.60 -23.95
CA ARG A 2 39.11 -60.60 -24.95
C ARG A 2 38.16 -60.24 -26.14
N ILE A 3 37.89 -59.01 -26.60
CA ILE A 3 38.22 -57.57 -26.38
C ILE A 3 37.16 -56.78 -27.19
N ALA A 4 36.83 -55.53 -26.84
CA ALA A 4 36.30 -54.51 -27.78
C ALA A 4 37.42 -54.01 -28.74
N PRO A 5 37.32 -52.96 -29.62
CA PRO A 5 36.24 -51.98 -29.90
C PRO A 5 36.06 -51.54 -31.39
N GLY A 6 35.07 -50.67 -31.65
CA GLY A 6 35.28 -49.47 -32.51
C GLY A 6 34.59 -49.33 -33.88
N GLY A 7 33.65 -48.37 -33.97
CA GLY A 7 33.34 -47.54 -35.17
C GLY A 7 31.94 -47.68 -35.80
N PRO A 8 31.48 -46.74 -36.65
CA PRO A 8 31.39 -45.28 -36.46
C PRO A 8 30.03 -44.68 -36.93
N ASN A 9 29.92 -43.34 -36.87
CA ASN A 9 28.95 -42.46 -37.57
C ASN A 9 27.57 -42.29 -36.88
N ASN A 10 26.84 -41.17 -36.92
CA ASN A 10 26.62 -40.14 -37.94
C ASN A 10 26.07 -38.86 -37.26
N GLY A 11 26.21 -37.71 -37.91
CA GLY A 11 25.82 -36.42 -37.36
C GLY A 11 24.33 -36.25 -37.05
N GLU A 12 24.06 -35.65 -35.90
CA GLU A 12 22.81 -34.94 -35.63
C GLU A 12 23.14 -33.49 -35.27
N THR A 13 22.72 -32.62 -36.18
CA THR A 13 22.64 -31.18 -36.05
C THR A 13 21.87 -30.86 -34.77
N GLN A 14 22.53 -30.31 -33.74
CA GLN A 14 21.85 -29.74 -32.59
C GLN A 14 21.02 -28.55 -33.07
N ARG A 15 19.75 -28.79 -33.39
CA ARG A 15 18.76 -27.72 -33.49
C ARG A 15 18.61 -27.16 -32.08
N CYS A 16 19.15 -25.97 -31.85
CA CYS A 16 18.70 -25.12 -30.76
C CYS A 16 17.19 -24.94 -30.93
N VAL A 17 16.41 -25.70 -30.16
CA VAL A 17 15.00 -25.38 -29.96
C VAL A 17 15.01 -24.09 -29.14
N SER A 18 14.96 -22.96 -29.85
CA SER A 18 14.65 -21.67 -29.27
C SER A 18 13.21 -21.76 -28.78
N THR A 19 13.02 -22.29 -27.58
CA THR A 19 11.80 -22.08 -26.83
C THR A 19 11.83 -20.60 -26.45
N PRO A 20 10.96 -19.74 -27.01
CA PRO A 20 10.88 -18.39 -26.49
C PRO A 20 10.53 -18.52 -25.02
N ILE A 21 11.35 -17.90 -24.16
CA ILE A 21 10.99 -17.64 -22.77
C ILE A 21 9.68 -16.85 -22.86
N ARG A 22 8.56 -17.55 -22.77
CA ARG A 22 7.30 -16.94 -22.40
C ARG A 22 7.62 -16.34 -21.04
N LEU A 23 7.73 -15.02 -21.00
CA LEU A 23 7.48 -14.27 -19.78
C LEU A 23 6.10 -14.74 -19.33
N LEU A 24 6.06 -15.78 -18.48
CA LEU A 24 4.93 -15.97 -17.61
C LEU A 24 4.95 -14.69 -16.78
N PHE A 25 4.15 -13.71 -17.17
CA PHE A 25 3.51 -12.85 -16.19
C PHE A 25 2.97 -13.83 -15.16
N LEU A 26 3.62 -13.89 -13.99
CA LEU A 26 3.16 -14.71 -12.89
C LEU A 26 1.77 -14.18 -12.57
N ARG A 27 0.75 -14.81 -13.16
CA ARG A 27 -0.58 -14.79 -12.59
C ARG A 27 -0.37 -15.34 -11.20
N ILE A 28 -0.51 -14.51 -10.18
CA ILE A 28 -0.42 -14.93 -8.79
C ILE A 28 -1.87 -15.27 -8.41
N PRO A 29 -2.34 -16.53 -8.54
CA PRO A 29 -3.68 -16.91 -8.08
C PRO A 29 -3.73 -17.04 -6.55
N ARG A 30 -2.75 -16.49 -5.82
CA ARG A 30 -2.69 -16.61 -4.36
C ARG A 30 -3.52 -15.48 -3.75
N PRO A 31 -4.37 -15.77 -2.76
CA PRO A 31 -5.13 -14.76 -2.06
C PRO A 31 -4.17 -13.81 -1.33
N LEU A 32 -4.41 -12.51 -1.43
CA LEU A 32 -3.57 -11.48 -0.82
C LEU A 32 -4.39 -10.65 0.16
N LEU A 33 -3.80 -10.41 1.33
CA LEU A 33 -4.34 -9.52 2.36
C LEU A 33 -3.42 -8.30 2.48
N PHE A 34 -3.88 -7.15 2.00
CA PHE A 34 -3.16 -5.89 2.05
C PHE A 34 -3.46 -5.16 3.36
N ILE A 35 -2.41 -4.68 4.02
CA ILE A 35 -2.51 -3.96 5.29
C ILE A 35 -2.07 -2.51 5.05
N GLY A 36 -3.03 -1.59 5.16
CA GLY A 36 -2.83 -0.14 5.04
C GLY A 36 -2.69 0.53 6.42
N PHE A 37 -1.73 1.46 6.50
CA PHE A 37 -1.39 2.29 7.67
C PHE A 37 -1.81 3.74 7.42
N SER A 38 -1.96 4.60 8.44
CA SER A 38 -2.47 5.98 8.20
C SER A 38 -1.69 6.77 7.13
N LEU A 39 -0.35 6.66 7.10
CA LEU A 39 0.51 7.27 6.07
C LEU A 39 0.83 6.34 4.88
N GLY A 40 0.44 5.06 4.95
CA GLY A 40 0.67 4.04 3.91
C GLY A 40 -0.61 3.53 3.23
N ALA A 41 -1.78 4.03 3.62
CA ALA A 41 -3.08 3.58 3.16
C ALA A 41 -3.27 3.82 1.67
N LEU A 42 -2.81 4.96 1.18
CA LEU A 42 -2.81 5.29 -0.25
C LEU A 42 -1.91 4.34 -1.05
N ALA A 43 -0.74 3.99 -0.53
CA ALA A 43 0.17 3.05 -1.19
C ALA A 43 -0.39 1.62 -1.21
N ALA A 44 -1.03 1.19 -0.12
CA ALA A 44 -1.70 -0.11 -0.04
C ALA A 44 -2.91 -0.18 -0.98
N ALA A 45 -3.71 0.89 -1.07
CA ALA A 45 -4.84 1.00 -1.99
C ALA A 45 -4.37 0.97 -3.46
N ALA A 46 -3.33 1.74 -3.81
CA ALA A 46 -2.77 1.74 -5.16
C ALA A 46 -2.17 0.37 -5.55
N GLN A 47 -1.55 -0.35 -4.61
CA GLN A 47 -1.09 -1.72 -4.85
C GLN A 47 -2.23 -2.70 -5.07
N ALA A 48 -3.30 -2.62 -4.28
CA ALA A 48 -4.48 -3.46 -4.46
C ALA A 48 -5.09 -3.23 -5.85
N GLU A 49 -5.30 -1.97 -6.23
CA GLU A 49 -5.83 -1.58 -7.54
C GLU A 49 -4.96 -2.08 -8.70
N ALA A 50 -3.64 -1.88 -8.62
CA ALA A 50 -2.72 -2.32 -9.66
C ALA A 50 -2.74 -3.85 -9.84
N ILE A 51 -2.87 -4.61 -8.75
CA ILE A 51 -2.90 -6.08 -8.81
C ILE A 51 -4.24 -6.59 -9.34
N GLU A 52 -5.35 -5.94 -9.01
CA GLU A 52 -6.67 -6.27 -9.59
C GLU A 52 -6.67 -6.08 -11.10
N GLN A 53 -6.09 -4.99 -11.60
CA GLN A 53 -5.94 -4.73 -13.03
C GLN A 53 -5.05 -5.76 -13.73
N GLN A 54 -3.95 -6.17 -13.09
CA GLN A 54 -2.98 -7.10 -13.67
C GLN A 54 -3.39 -8.58 -13.55
N ASN A 55 -4.19 -8.93 -12.55
CA ASN A 55 -4.59 -10.31 -12.25
C ASN A 55 -6.12 -10.45 -12.11
N PRO A 56 -6.88 -10.32 -13.21
CA PRO A 56 -8.32 -10.59 -13.20
C PRO A 56 -8.54 -12.06 -12.80
N GLY A 57 -9.07 -12.25 -11.59
CA GLY A 57 -9.29 -13.55 -10.92
C GLY A 57 -8.58 -13.71 -9.56
N ALA A 58 -7.66 -12.81 -9.18
CA ALA A 58 -7.07 -12.80 -7.84
C ALA A 58 -8.06 -12.24 -6.81
N THR A 59 -8.21 -12.91 -5.68
CA THR A 59 -9.01 -12.41 -4.56
C THR A 59 -8.12 -11.57 -3.65
N ASN A 60 -8.16 -10.25 -3.85
CA ASN A 60 -7.46 -9.29 -3.00
C ASN A 60 -8.40 -8.78 -1.90
N ARG A 61 -7.86 -8.62 -0.70
CA ARG A 61 -8.59 -8.08 0.46
C ARG A 61 -7.79 -6.92 1.02
N LEU A 62 -8.43 -5.77 1.16
CA LEU A 62 -7.80 -4.56 1.66
C LEU A 62 -8.24 -4.29 3.10
N VAL A 63 -7.27 -4.10 3.99
CA VAL A 63 -7.56 -3.75 5.39
C VAL A 63 -6.85 -2.47 5.73
N MET A 64 -7.57 -1.47 6.24
CA MET A 64 -6.98 -0.22 6.69
C MET A 64 -7.41 0.13 8.10
N SER A 65 -6.49 0.68 8.87
CA SER A 65 -6.75 1.17 10.22
C SER A 65 -5.77 2.30 10.55
N PRO A 66 -6.00 3.13 11.60
CA PRO A 66 -5.08 4.20 12.01
C PRO A 66 -3.82 3.66 12.72
N TRP A 67 -3.16 2.71 12.09
CA TRP A 67 -1.93 2.07 12.53
C TRP A 67 -0.73 2.88 12.06
N THR A 68 0.29 3.02 12.91
CA THR A 68 1.64 3.32 12.45
C THR A 68 2.29 2.08 11.84
N HIS A 69 3.49 2.23 11.30
CA HIS A 69 4.28 1.08 10.86
C HIS A 69 4.44 0.07 12.01
N GLY A 70 4.06 -1.18 11.77
CA GLY A 70 4.12 -2.29 12.73
C GLY A 70 2.95 -2.37 13.72
N ALA A 71 2.03 -1.41 13.75
CA ALA A 71 1.04 -1.33 14.82
C ALA A 71 -0.01 -2.47 14.78
N TRP A 72 -0.30 -3.02 13.60
CA TRP A 72 -1.27 -4.12 13.43
C TRP A 72 -0.90 -5.39 14.22
N SER A 73 0.39 -5.61 14.50
CA SER A 73 0.87 -6.78 15.23
C SER A 73 1.06 -6.54 16.73
N ARG A 74 0.92 -5.28 17.18
CA ARG A 74 1.10 -4.95 18.61
C ARG A 74 -0.02 -5.50 19.48
N PRO A 75 0.26 -5.82 20.76
CA PRO A 75 -0.77 -6.33 21.68
C PRO A 75 -1.97 -5.39 21.79
N ASP A 76 -1.71 -4.08 21.88
CA ASP A 76 -2.74 -3.05 21.99
C ASP A 76 -2.51 -1.88 21.01
N TRP A 77 -3.62 -1.42 20.43
CA TRP A 77 -3.73 -0.23 19.60
C TRP A 77 -5.10 0.44 19.80
N SER A 78 -5.48 0.62 21.06
CA SER A 78 -6.72 1.29 21.48
C SER A 78 -6.67 2.82 21.35
N SER A 79 -5.46 3.39 21.27
CA SER A 79 -5.21 4.83 21.15
C SER A 79 -3.88 5.10 20.43
N PHE A 80 -3.73 6.31 19.90
CA PHE A 80 -2.46 6.78 19.35
C PHE A 80 -2.32 8.30 19.54
N GLY A 81 -1.33 8.72 20.33
CA GLY A 81 -1.18 10.12 20.71
C GLY A 81 -2.43 10.62 21.44
N PRO A 82 -3.03 11.76 21.03
CA PRO A 82 -4.27 12.26 21.63
C PRO A 82 -5.53 11.52 21.14
N LEU A 83 -5.42 10.66 20.12
CA LEU A 83 -6.57 9.98 19.53
C LEU A 83 -6.94 8.74 20.34
N GLN A 84 -8.22 8.62 20.65
CA GLN A 84 -8.81 7.47 21.34
C GLN A 84 -9.76 6.76 20.37
N PHE A 85 -9.51 5.47 20.10
CA PHE A 85 -10.31 4.70 19.15
C PHE A 85 -11.47 3.94 19.82
N GLY A 86 -11.50 3.89 21.16
CA GLY A 86 -12.54 3.19 21.92
C GLY A 86 -12.47 1.66 21.87
N GLN A 87 -11.60 1.10 21.03
CA GLN A 87 -11.39 -0.33 20.89
C GLN A 87 -9.96 -0.63 20.40
N ASN A 88 -9.43 -1.80 20.78
CA ASN A 88 -8.14 -2.26 20.28
C ASN A 88 -8.26 -2.72 18.81
N THR A 89 -7.93 -1.82 17.87
CA THR A 89 -8.09 -2.09 16.43
C THR A 89 -7.14 -3.18 15.94
N ALA A 90 -5.91 -3.24 16.48
CA ALA A 90 -4.94 -4.26 16.13
C ALA A 90 -5.43 -5.66 16.53
N GLN A 91 -5.94 -5.82 17.76
CA GLN A 91 -6.52 -7.09 18.20
C GLN A 91 -7.73 -7.49 17.36
N HIS A 92 -8.65 -6.55 17.07
CA HIS A 92 -9.83 -6.83 16.25
C HIS A 92 -9.41 -7.41 14.90
N TYR A 93 -8.52 -6.72 14.18
CA TYR A 93 -7.98 -7.19 12.90
C TYR A 93 -7.40 -8.61 12.99
N ARG A 94 -6.55 -8.88 13.99
CA ARG A 94 -5.91 -10.19 14.10
C ARG A 94 -6.92 -11.32 14.33
N GLN A 95 -7.97 -11.03 15.09
CA GLN A 95 -8.99 -12.01 15.46
C GLN A 95 -10.04 -12.23 14.36
N THR A 96 -10.45 -11.19 13.65
CA THR A 96 -11.55 -11.25 12.68
C THR A 96 -11.09 -11.46 11.25
N LEU A 97 -9.85 -11.07 10.92
CA LEU A 97 -9.34 -11.12 9.55
C LEU A 97 -8.08 -11.97 9.43
N GLU A 98 -7.00 -11.65 10.14
CA GLU A 98 -5.70 -12.32 9.98
C GLU A 98 -5.76 -13.81 10.35
N THR A 99 -6.26 -14.13 11.55
CA THR A 99 -6.34 -15.51 12.02
C THR A 99 -7.31 -16.35 11.17
N PRO A 100 -8.53 -15.88 10.83
CA PRO A 100 -9.42 -16.60 9.92
C PRO A 100 -8.83 -16.78 8.51
N PHE A 101 -8.15 -15.78 7.97
CA PHE A 101 -7.46 -15.88 6.67
C PHE A 101 -6.47 -17.04 6.66
N PHE A 102 -5.55 -17.08 7.64
CA PHE A 102 -4.56 -18.14 7.71
C PHE A 102 -5.17 -19.51 8.03
N ASN A 103 -6.19 -19.57 8.89
CA ASN A 103 -6.88 -20.83 9.17
C ASN A 103 -7.58 -21.40 7.93
N TYR A 104 -8.20 -20.55 7.10
CA TYR A 104 -8.86 -20.97 5.87
C TYR A 104 -7.85 -21.46 4.84
N TYR A 105 -6.85 -20.65 4.49
CA TYR A 105 -5.95 -20.96 3.38
C TYR A 105 -4.82 -21.93 3.73
N LEU A 106 -4.35 -21.95 4.99
CA LEU A 106 -3.23 -22.84 5.39
C LEU A 106 -3.71 -24.11 6.09
N LYS A 107 -4.86 -24.07 6.78
CA LYS A 107 -5.34 -25.21 7.57
C LYS A 107 -6.65 -25.81 7.04
N GLY A 108 -7.30 -25.19 6.05
CA GLY A 108 -8.61 -25.62 5.56
C GLY A 108 -9.69 -25.59 6.65
N LYS A 109 -9.58 -24.69 7.63
CA LYS A 109 -10.47 -24.63 8.80
C LYS A 109 -11.33 -23.36 8.80
N GLY A 110 -12.62 -23.57 9.07
CA GLY A 110 -13.60 -22.49 9.21
C GLY A 110 -13.98 -21.82 7.89
N PRO A 111 -15.03 -20.99 7.86
CA PRO A 111 -15.35 -20.16 6.70
C PRO A 111 -14.50 -18.89 6.70
N PHE A 112 -14.18 -18.37 5.51
CA PHE A 112 -13.57 -17.05 5.34
C PHE A 112 -14.22 -16.33 4.15
N ASN A 113 -15.09 -15.37 4.45
CA ASN A 113 -15.79 -14.56 3.47
C ASN A 113 -15.77 -13.07 3.86
N PRO A 114 -14.59 -12.42 3.89
CA PRO A 114 -14.50 -11.00 4.20
C PRO A 114 -15.08 -10.15 3.05
N ALA A 115 -15.39 -8.88 3.36
CA ALA A 115 -15.63 -7.86 2.34
C ALA A 115 -14.37 -7.58 1.49
N GLU A 116 -14.51 -6.86 0.38
CA GLU A 116 -13.35 -6.49 -0.45
C GLU A 116 -12.40 -5.57 0.32
N ALA A 117 -12.95 -4.58 1.01
CA ALA A 117 -12.21 -3.72 1.92
C ALA A 117 -12.85 -3.70 3.32
N THR A 118 -12.00 -3.70 4.35
CA THR A 118 -12.38 -3.51 5.75
C THR A 118 -11.56 -2.36 6.32
N VAL A 119 -12.20 -1.23 6.60
CA VAL A 119 -11.54 0.01 6.96
C VAL A 119 -12.06 0.51 8.30
N PHE A 120 -11.17 0.93 9.19
CA PHE A 120 -11.56 1.60 10.42
C PHE A 120 -11.80 3.09 10.17
N ASP A 121 -13.03 3.53 10.39
CA ASP A 121 -13.43 4.94 10.32
C ASP A 121 -13.01 5.65 11.60
N THR A 122 -12.08 6.61 11.49
CA THR A 122 -11.55 7.36 12.64
C THR A 122 -12.44 8.51 13.09
N GLY A 123 -13.44 8.91 12.29
CA GLY A 123 -14.45 9.88 12.68
C GLY A 123 -15.56 9.25 13.49
N LEU A 124 -15.97 8.03 13.13
CA LEU A 124 -16.98 7.25 13.85
C LEU A 124 -16.39 6.32 14.92
N ASN A 125 -15.09 6.02 14.87
CA ASN A 125 -14.42 5.01 15.69
C ASN A 125 -15.02 3.59 15.51
N GLU A 126 -15.29 3.21 14.27
CA GLU A 126 -15.95 1.93 13.94
C GLU A 126 -15.29 1.25 12.73
N TRP A 127 -15.34 -0.08 12.69
CA TRP A 127 -15.00 -0.81 11.47
C TRP A 127 -16.15 -0.73 10.44
N LYS A 128 -15.78 -0.45 9.19
CA LYS A 128 -16.67 -0.44 8.03
C LYS A 128 -16.19 -1.47 7.02
N GLU A 129 -17.13 -2.20 6.46
CA GLU A 129 -16.90 -3.17 5.40
C GLU A 129 -17.46 -2.64 4.09
N TYR A 130 -16.68 -2.77 3.02
CA TYR A 130 -17.04 -2.33 1.69
C TYR A 130 -16.94 -3.49 0.71
N ALA A 131 -18.04 -3.75 0.00
CA ALA A 131 -18.10 -4.77 -1.04
C ALA A 131 -17.27 -4.40 -2.28
N THR A 132 -16.92 -3.11 -2.44
CA THR A 132 -16.09 -2.59 -3.53
C THR A 132 -15.27 -1.41 -3.01
N TRP A 133 -14.01 -1.34 -3.43
CA TRP A 133 -13.10 -0.25 -3.09
C TRP A 133 -12.55 0.43 -4.36
N PRO A 134 -12.49 1.77 -4.40
CA PRO A 134 -13.03 2.71 -3.43
C PRO A 134 -14.57 2.69 -3.41
N PRO A 135 -15.21 2.98 -2.26
CA PRO A 135 -16.66 3.01 -2.17
C PRO A 135 -17.24 4.10 -3.07
N ALA A 136 -18.45 3.87 -3.59
CA ALA A 136 -19.15 4.87 -4.38
C ALA A 136 -19.35 6.14 -3.55
N ALA A 137 -18.72 7.24 -3.99
CA ALA A 137 -18.75 8.51 -3.31
C ALA A 137 -18.94 9.65 -4.32
N THR A 138 -19.64 10.70 -3.89
CA THR A 138 -19.75 11.93 -4.68
C THR A 138 -18.54 12.81 -4.41
N SER A 139 -17.73 13.06 -5.44
CA SER A 139 -16.62 14.02 -5.34
C SER A 139 -17.17 15.41 -5.02
N ARG A 140 -16.51 16.10 -4.09
CA ARG A 140 -16.82 17.47 -3.72
C ARG A 140 -15.54 18.29 -3.73
N SER A 141 -15.56 19.39 -4.47
CA SER A 141 -14.45 20.34 -4.49
C SER A 141 -14.48 21.21 -3.23
N LEU A 142 -13.34 21.37 -2.59
CA LEU A 142 -13.11 22.37 -1.55
C LEU A 142 -12.12 23.40 -2.12
N TYR A 143 -12.53 24.66 -2.12
CA TYR A 143 -11.75 25.78 -2.62
C TYR A 143 -11.11 26.52 -1.45
N LEU A 144 -9.84 26.89 -1.60
CA LEU A 144 -9.15 27.79 -0.68
C LEU A 144 -9.74 29.19 -0.82
N GLN A 145 -10.05 29.81 0.31
CA GLN A 145 -10.57 31.16 0.42
C GLN A 145 -9.57 32.08 1.10
N GLN A 146 -9.87 33.38 1.11
CA GLN A 146 -9.12 34.35 1.90
C GLN A 146 -9.11 33.95 3.39
N ASN A 147 -8.09 34.41 4.11
CA ASN A 147 -7.93 34.18 5.55
C ASN A 147 -7.85 32.69 5.97
N GLY A 148 -7.51 31.78 5.05
CA GLY A 148 -7.29 30.37 5.37
C GLY A 148 -8.57 29.53 5.51
N PHE A 149 -9.71 30.04 5.04
CA PHE A 149 -10.97 29.28 5.03
C PHE A 149 -11.08 28.33 3.84
N LEU A 150 -11.99 27.36 3.94
CA LEU A 150 -12.38 26.44 2.86
C LEU A 150 -13.87 26.62 2.55
N ALA A 151 -14.22 26.62 1.27
CA ALA A 151 -15.62 26.70 0.83
C ALA A 151 -15.92 25.70 -0.29
N SER A 152 -17.20 25.34 -0.46
CA SER A 152 -17.69 24.48 -1.54
C SER A 152 -17.92 25.23 -2.86
N THR A 153 -17.87 26.57 -2.83
CA THR A 153 -18.03 27.44 -3.99
C THR A 153 -16.71 28.12 -4.34
N LYS A 154 -16.43 28.25 -5.63
CA LYS A 154 -15.25 28.98 -6.13
C LYS A 154 -15.55 30.48 -6.09
N GLU A 155 -14.81 31.24 -5.29
CA GLU A 155 -14.82 32.71 -5.35
C GLU A 155 -13.70 33.23 -6.28
N ALA A 156 -13.72 34.53 -6.58
CA ALA A 156 -12.74 35.15 -7.46
C ALA A 156 -11.31 34.99 -6.92
N GLU A 157 -10.38 34.67 -7.81
CA GLU A 157 -8.99 34.34 -7.47
C GLU A 157 -8.33 35.49 -6.71
N THR A 158 -8.00 35.24 -5.45
CA THR A 158 -7.12 36.09 -4.64
C THR A 158 -5.96 35.26 -4.14
N LEU A 159 -4.75 35.64 -4.54
CA LEU A 159 -3.52 34.94 -4.17
C LEU A 159 -3.16 35.27 -2.71
N ASN A 160 -3.16 34.26 -1.84
CA ASN A 160 -2.46 34.36 -0.57
C ASN A 160 -0.97 34.13 -0.82
N ALA A 161 -0.15 35.17 -0.70
CA ALA A 161 1.29 35.03 -0.78
C ALA A 161 1.83 34.41 0.52
N LEU A 162 2.32 33.16 0.45
CA LEU A 162 3.13 32.59 1.51
C LEU A 162 4.55 33.14 1.38
N VAL A 163 4.93 34.09 2.24
CA VAL A 163 6.33 34.52 2.33
C VAL A 163 7.10 33.44 3.06
N GLY A 164 7.72 32.54 2.30
CA GLY A 164 8.67 31.57 2.84
C GLY A 164 9.89 32.30 3.40
N SER A 165 10.05 32.31 4.72
CA SER A 165 11.32 32.72 5.34
C SER A 165 12.40 31.70 4.96
N GLN A 166 13.39 32.08 4.16
CA GLN A 166 14.58 31.25 3.92
C GLN A 166 15.46 31.10 5.16
N SER A 167 15.19 31.86 6.22
CA SER A 167 15.96 31.84 7.46
C SER A 167 15.07 31.37 8.61
N ASN A 168 14.93 30.06 8.76
CA ASN A 168 14.70 29.49 10.08
C ASN A 168 16.04 29.53 10.84
N PRO A 169 16.24 30.38 11.86
CA PRO A 169 17.53 30.53 12.54
C PRO A 169 17.97 29.26 13.29
N HIS A 170 17.13 28.23 13.38
CA HIS A 170 17.45 26.96 14.03
C HIS A 170 18.21 25.95 13.15
N ILE A 171 18.45 26.23 11.86
CA ILE A 171 19.16 25.32 10.93
C ILE A 171 20.58 25.81 10.56
N ALA A 172 20.95 27.04 10.89
CA ALA A 172 22.23 27.62 10.48
C ALA A 172 23.33 27.55 11.57
N HIS A 173 23.61 26.34 12.09
CA HIS A 173 24.86 26.08 12.82
C HIS A 173 25.67 25.00 12.10
N ARG A 174 26.30 25.42 11.00
CA ARG A 174 27.57 24.85 10.54
C ARG A 174 28.45 26.06 10.18
N PRO A 175 29.51 26.38 10.94
CA PRO A 175 30.53 27.26 10.40
C PRO A 175 31.18 26.51 9.21
N ASP A 176 31.87 27.24 8.34
CA ASP A 176 32.75 26.70 7.27
C ASP A 176 32.24 26.84 5.83
N PHE A 177 31.09 27.48 5.56
CA PHE A 177 30.86 27.98 4.19
C PHE A 177 31.41 29.39 4.03
N VAL A 178 32.65 29.45 3.54
CA VAL A 178 33.39 30.65 3.18
C VAL A 178 32.56 31.52 2.25
N ARG A 179 32.19 32.71 2.75
CA ARG A 179 31.55 33.79 1.99
C ARG A 179 32.62 34.38 1.06
N MET A 180 32.69 33.93 -0.18
CA MET A 180 33.47 34.62 -1.21
C MET A 180 32.70 35.91 -1.58
N LEU A 181 33.31 37.05 -1.27
CA LEU A 181 32.75 38.40 -1.39
C LEU A 181 32.48 38.75 -2.87
N PRO A 182 31.51 39.65 -3.16
CA PRO A 182 31.25 40.13 -4.52
C PRO A 182 32.03 41.43 -4.81
N TYR A 183 32.68 41.52 -5.99
CA TYR A 183 32.94 42.70 -6.85
C TYR A 183 33.91 42.26 -7.96
N ASP A 184 33.86 42.65 -9.23
CA ASP A 184 33.24 43.76 -9.96
C ASP A 184 32.40 43.26 -11.17
#